data_AF-A0A414Z441-F1
#
_entry.id   AF-A0A414Z441-F1
#
_cell.length_a   1.000
_cell.length_b   1.000
_cell.length_c   1.000
_cell.angle_alpha   90.00
_cell.angle_beta   90.00
_cell.angle_gamma   90.00
#
_symmetry.space_group_name_H-M   'P 1'
#
loop_
_entity.id
_entity.type
_entity.pdbx_description
1 polymer ?
#
loop_
_entity_poly.entity_id
_entity_poly.type
_entity_poly.pdbx_seq_one_letter_code
_entity_poly.pdbx_strand_id
1 'polypeptide(L)'
;MEIQRKCQWCGKPFIAHTMVTRYCSKSCNEKAYKEKKRKQRLQEYEERQNEQPMQEVGIVGSKLYLSPAETATLLGISRATIYRHMAAGIIRALQLRGRTIIRKSDIEKMFDDAPDYKKRSYGWKQTVLYYTTNEILEKYQIQKKTLYRRCKLYNIPKVEEGNRVFYNRTLIDKYFADLAEEINPDCYYTPEQVMEKYGMSRNAVVTFALRHNIPRINRHHEVYYSRAHIDAIKEKQDKLNPNYYTYAEITEKYGLSKINISYYVNKYDIKRFKQGSRTMVLRSEFDKVYIEHRDGTYTPKKREKKSDLPKETFVIPEGYYSSEQIAATYQMNRKTICKLCRENDIPKISHGGFNYYEQLSVDRFFAKYKAADNIKEWISAEQMEEIYGMSKDARCSFVHRHKIPSRVVYGKVQYSKDHIDIIKSGGFDQREMYYSVTEAMEKYNLRRDDVYNYARYNKIRKMHHGKSMFLLKEDFDKVMAEKSGI
;
A
#
# COMPACT_ATOMS: atom_id res chain seq x y z
N MET A 1 4.12 -44.29 -31.96
CA MET A 1 5.34 -45.09 -32.19
C MET A 1 5.98 -45.34 -30.84
N GLU A 2 6.04 -46.60 -30.42
CA GLU A 2 6.60 -46.99 -29.13
C GLU A 2 7.86 -47.82 -29.38
N ILE A 3 9.01 -47.32 -28.94
CA ILE A 3 10.32 -47.92 -29.21
C ILE A 3 10.92 -48.37 -27.89
N GLN A 4 11.25 -49.66 -27.78
CA GLN A 4 11.97 -50.17 -26.61
C GLN A 4 13.45 -49.74 -26.69
N ARG A 5 13.92 -49.02 -25.67
CA ARG A 5 15.31 -48.50 -25.57
C ARG A 5 15.92 -48.81 -24.22
N LYS A 6 17.25 -48.80 -24.13
CA LYS A 6 17.97 -48.86 -22.84
C LYS A 6 18.29 -47.44 -22.36
N CYS A 7 18.05 -47.16 -21.07
CA CYS A 7 18.37 -45.87 -20.48
C CYS A 7 19.89 -45.66 -20.40
N GLN A 8 20.39 -44.53 -20.91
CA GLN A 8 21.83 -44.21 -20.90
C GLN A 8 22.41 -43.96 -19.50
N TRP A 9 21.56 -43.83 -18.46
CA TRP A 9 22.00 -43.62 -17.08
C TRP A 9 21.93 -44.91 -16.24
N CYS A 10 20.76 -45.55 -16.17
CA CYS A 10 20.54 -46.72 -15.31
C CYS A 10 20.60 -48.07 -16.05
N GLY A 11 20.78 -48.08 -17.38
CA GLY A 11 20.87 -49.29 -18.20
C GLY A 11 19.55 -50.06 -18.39
N LYS A 12 18.49 -49.73 -17.65
CA LYS A 12 17.21 -50.44 -17.70
C LYS A 12 16.48 -50.22 -19.03
N PRO A 13 15.82 -51.25 -19.58
CA PRO A 13 14.96 -51.10 -20.75
C PRO A 13 13.72 -50.27 -20.38
N PHE A 14 13.29 -49.40 -21.29
CA PHE A 14 12.10 -48.57 -21.15
C PHE A 14 11.46 -48.29 -22.51
N ILE A 15 10.18 -47.94 -22.52
CA ILE A 15 9.45 -47.59 -23.75
C ILE A 15 9.58 -46.08 -23.98
N ALA A 16 10.14 -45.70 -25.12
CA ALA A 16 10.26 -44.33 -25.56
C ALA A 16 9.16 -43.99 -26.58
N HIS A 17 8.43 -42.91 -26.31
CA HIS A 17 7.40 -42.40 -27.22
C HIS A 17 7.94 -41.40 -28.26
N THR A 18 9.23 -41.02 -28.16
CA THR A 18 9.90 -40.15 -29.13
C THR A 18 11.30 -40.67 -29.47
N MET A 19 11.80 -40.35 -30.67
CA MET A 19 13.13 -40.78 -31.13
C MET A 19 14.29 -40.11 -30.37
N VAL A 20 14.04 -39.03 -29.62
CA VAL A 20 15.07 -38.28 -28.90
C VAL A 20 15.18 -38.65 -27.42
N THR A 21 14.24 -39.44 -26.88
CA THR A 21 14.28 -39.83 -25.46
C THR A 21 15.45 -40.78 -25.19
N ARG A 22 16.37 -40.35 -24.32
CA ARG A 22 17.60 -41.08 -23.93
C ARG A 22 17.55 -41.74 -22.56
N TYR A 23 16.60 -41.33 -21.71
CA TYR A 23 16.51 -41.77 -20.32
C TYR A 23 15.10 -42.24 -19.97
N CYS A 24 15.00 -43.23 -19.07
CA CYS A 24 13.71 -43.79 -18.65
C CYS A 24 12.89 -42.86 -17.75
N SER A 25 13.49 -41.83 -17.17
CA SER A 25 12.82 -40.88 -16.26
C SER A 25 13.56 -39.55 -16.19
N LYS A 26 12.85 -38.51 -15.74
CA LYS A 26 13.43 -37.18 -15.45
C LYS A 26 14.58 -37.26 -14.45
N SER A 27 14.45 -38.12 -13.42
CA SER A 27 15.50 -38.35 -12.43
C SER A 27 16.80 -38.88 -13.05
N CYS A 28 16.72 -39.83 -13.97
CA CYS A 28 17.88 -40.35 -14.69
C CYS A 28 18.54 -39.29 -15.59
N ASN A 29 17.73 -38.42 -16.22
CA ASN A 29 18.24 -37.31 -17.04
C ASN A 29 18.99 -36.27 -16.18
N GLU A 30 18.42 -35.87 -15.03
CA GLU A 30 19.04 -34.91 -14.12
C GLU A 30 20.35 -35.42 -13.52
N LYS A 31 20.41 -36.71 -13.16
CA LYS A 31 21.64 -37.35 -12.67
C LYS A 31 22.73 -37.35 -13.75
N ALA A 32 22.39 -37.74 -14.98
CA ALA A 32 23.31 -37.71 -16.11
C ALA A 32 23.82 -36.28 -16.43
N TYR A 33 22.95 -35.28 -16.33
CA TYR A 33 23.33 -33.87 -16.49
C TYR A 33 24.32 -33.41 -15.43
N LYS A 34 24.08 -33.74 -14.15
CA LYS A 34 24.97 -33.39 -13.03
C LYS A 34 26.34 -34.07 -13.15
N GLU A 35 26.37 -35.34 -13.53
CA GLU A 35 27.60 -36.11 -13.79
C GLU A 35 28.45 -35.45 -14.88
N LYS A 36 27.83 -35.10 -16.01
CA LYS A 36 28.52 -34.43 -17.13
C LYS A 36 29.14 -33.09 -16.70
N LYS A 37 28.40 -32.30 -15.92
CA LYS A 37 28.89 -31.00 -15.43
C LYS A 37 30.00 -31.14 -14.39
N ARG A 38 30.00 -32.22 -13.60
CA ARG A 38 31.09 -32.55 -12.67
C ARG A 38 32.36 -32.93 -13.43
N LYS A 39 32.26 -33.77 -14.47
CA LYS A 39 33.40 -34.14 -15.33
C LYS A 39 34.01 -32.93 -16.02
N GLN A 40 33.18 -32.03 -16.56
CA GLN A 40 33.66 -30.78 -17.16
C GLN A 40 34.46 -29.91 -16.19
N ARG A 41 34.01 -29.78 -14.94
CA ARG A 41 34.75 -29.02 -13.91
C ARG A 41 36.08 -29.67 -13.51
N LEU A 42 36.13 -31.00 -13.47
CA LEU A 42 37.38 -31.73 -13.22
C LEU A 42 38.37 -31.51 -14.37
N GLN A 43 37.89 -31.55 -15.60
CA GLN A 43 38.70 -31.32 -16.80
C GLN A 43 39.25 -29.89 -16.85
N GLU A 44 38.41 -28.88 -16.56
CA GLU A 44 38.84 -27.47 -16.42
C GLU A 44 39.85 -27.24 -15.28
N TYR A 45 39.84 -28.09 -14.26
CA TYR A 45 40.80 -28.04 -13.17
C TYR A 45 42.12 -28.69 -13.57
N GLU A 46 42.09 -29.86 -14.21
CA GLU A 46 43.28 -30.54 -14.74
C GLU A 46 44.00 -29.70 -15.79
N GLU A 47 43.27 -29.04 -16.69
CA GLU A 47 43.81 -28.10 -17.68
C GLU A 47 44.54 -26.93 -17.00
N ARG A 48 43.97 -26.37 -15.93
CA ARG A 48 44.60 -25.32 -15.13
C ARG A 48 45.82 -25.77 -14.35
N GLN A 49 45.91 -27.04 -13.98
CA GLN A 49 47.09 -27.58 -13.30
C GLN A 49 48.21 -27.95 -14.28
N ASN A 50 47.88 -28.24 -15.54
CA ASN A 50 48.85 -28.56 -16.60
C ASN A 50 49.37 -27.32 -17.36
N GLU A 51 48.93 -26.11 -17.03
CA GLU A 51 49.59 -24.89 -17.48
C GLU A 51 51.01 -24.84 -16.87
N GLN A 52 52.03 -24.85 -17.73
CA GLN A 52 53.43 -24.84 -17.33
C GLN A 52 53.75 -23.64 -16.41
N PRO A 53 54.70 -23.78 -15.45
CA PRO A 53 55.10 -22.66 -14.62
C PRO A 53 55.67 -21.52 -15.45
N MET A 54 55.29 -20.31 -15.05
CA MET A 54 55.69 -19.02 -15.62
C MET A 54 57.20 -18.99 -15.91
N GLN A 55 57.59 -18.68 -17.16
CA GLN A 55 58.98 -18.50 -17.58
C GLN A 55 59.76 -17.66 -16.56
N GLU A 56 60.91 -18.17 -16.13
CA GLU A 56 61.85 -17.43 -15.28
C GLU A 56 62.11 -16.05 -15.89
N VAL A 57 61.74 -15.01 -15.13
CA VAL A 57 61.85 -13.62 -15.55
C VAL A 57 63.33 -13.29 -15.68
N GLY A 58 63.84 -13.34 -16.91
CA GLY A 58 65.17 -12.89 -17.25
C GLY A 58 65.41 -11.50 -16.65
N ILE A 59 66.51 -11.39 -15.89
CA ILE A 59 67.05 -10.24 -15.16
C ILE A 59 66.55 -8.88 -15.72
N VAL A 60 65.37 -8.42 -15.29
CA VAL A 60 64.83 -7.08 -15.66
C VAL A 60 65.65 -5.98 -14.99
N GLY A 61 66.36 -6.29 -13.90
CA GLY A 61 67.11 -5.35 -13.08
C GLY A 61 68.30 -4.65 -13.75
N SER A 62 68.83 -5.18 -14.86
CA SER A 62 70.02 -4.64 -15.55
C SER A 62 69.71 -3.58 -16.62
N LYS A 63 68.45 -3.39 -17.02
CA LYS A 63 68.09 -2.40 -18.04
C LYS A 63 67.99 -0.99 -17.42
N LEU A 64 68.63 -0.01 -18.07
CA LEU A 64 68.55 1.41 -17.68
C LEU A 64 67.20 2.05 -18.00
N TYR A 65 66.50 1.50 -18.99
CA TYR A 65 65.23 1.98 -19.50
C TYR A 65 64.22 0.84 -19.50
N LEU A 66 63.09 1.06 -18.86
CA LEU A 66 62.06 0.06 -18.61
C LEU A 66 60.75 0.45 -19.29
N SER A 67 60.04 -0.54 -19.82
CA SER A 67 58.64 -0.37 -20.22
C SER A 67 57.72 -0.34 -18.98
N PRO A 68 56.48 0.17 -19.10
CA PRO A 68 55.50 0.10 -18.01
C PRO A 68 55.21 -1.32 -17.52
N ALA A 69 55.33 -2.32 -18.41
CA ALA A 69 55.17 -3.73 -18.06
C ALA A 69 56.35 -4.26 -17.23
N GLU A 70 57.58 -3.95 -17.65
CA GLU A 70 58.79 -4.33 -16.89
C GLU A 70 58.86 -3.60 -15.55
N THR A 71 58.43 -2.34 -15.50
CA THR A 71 58.36 -1.54 -14.26
C THR A 71 57.34 -2.12 -13.28
N ALA A 72 56.20 -2.60 -13.78
CA ALA A 72 55.20 -3.29 -12.99
C ALA A 72 55.77 -4.57 -12.37
N THR A 73 56.50 -5.37 -13.15
CA THR A 73 57.18 -6.58 -12.67
C THR A 73 58.28 -6.25 -11.65
N LEU A 74 59.07 -5.19 -11.89
CA LEU A 74 60.14 -4.75 -10.99
C LEU A 74 59.62 -4.32 -9.61
N LEU A 75 58.51 -3.58 -9.57
CA LEU A 75 57.92 -3.08 -8.33
C LEU A 75 56.93 -4.06 -7.67
N GLY A 76 56.56 -5.15 -8.36
CA GLY A 76 55.54 -6.08 -7.89
C GLY A 76 54.12 -5.48 -7.85
N ILE A 77 53.82 -4.51 -8.71
CA ILE A 77 52.54 -3.79 -8.74
C ILE A 77 51.86 -4.02 -10.11
N SER A 78 50.54 -3.89 -10.19
CA SER A 78 49.83 -4.01 -11.47
C SER A 78 50.21 -2.91 -12.48
N ARG A 79 50.27 -3.27 -13.77
CA ARG A 79 50.52 -2.34 -14.89
C ARG A 79 49.60 -1.11 -14.86
N ALA A 80 48.34 -1.29 -14.47
CA ALA A 80 47.38 -0.20 -14.31
C ALA A 80 47.80 0.83 -13.25
N THR A 81 48.44 0.38 -12.17
CA THR A 81 48.93 1.27 -11.10
C THR A 81 50.14 2.08 -11.58
N ILE A 82 51.01 1.51 -12.41
CA ILE A 82 52.10 2.25 -13.06
C ILE A 82 51.54 3.38 -13.95
N TYR A 83 50.51 3.09 -14.78
CA TYR A 83 49.84 4.14 -15.56
C TYR A 83 49.22 5.23 -14.68
N ARG A 84 48.61 4.87 -13.54
CA ARG A 84 48.09 5.86 -12.57
C ARG A 84 49.19 6.71 -11.95
N HIS A 85 50.33 6.11 -11.59
CA HIS A 85 51.47 6.86 -11.06
C HIS A 85 52.10 7.79 -12.12
N MET A 86 52.16 7.37 -13.38
CA MET A 86 52.58 8.25 -14.48
C MET A 86 51.62 9.42 -14.68
N ALA A 87 50.30 9.16 -14.67
CA ALA A 87 49.27 10.20 -14.81
C ALA A 87 49.25 11.18 -13.63
N ALA A 88 49.52 10.70 -12.41
CA ALA A 88 49.65 11.52 -11.21
C ALA A 88 50.98 12.29 -11.14
N GLY A 89 51.90 12.08 -12.09
CA GLY A 89 53.22 12.72 -12.12
C GLY A 89 54.22 12.17 -11.09
N ILE A 90 53.90 11.07 -10.41
CA ILE A 90 54.75 10.42 -9.40
C ILE A 90 55.94 9.73 -10.07
N ILE A 91 55.74 9.10 -11.23
CA ILE A 91 56.80 8.47 -12.02
C ILE A 91 56.94 9.23 -13.34
N ARG A 92 58.14 9.74 -13.63
CA ARG A 92 58.43 10.44 -14.88
C ARG A 92 58.66 9.44 -16.01
N ALA A 93 57.96 9.64 -17.12
CA ALA A 93 58.02 8.75 -18.28
C ALA A 93 58.10 9.55 -19.58
N LEU A 94 58.73 8.96 -20.60
CA LEU A 94 58.81 9.50 -21.95
C LEU A 94 57.92 8.67 -22.88
N GLN A 95 56.97 9.33 -23.56
CA GLN A 95 56.14 8.70 -24.57
C GLN A 95 56.70 8.99 -25.96
N LEU A 96 57.18 7.94 -26.62
CA LEU A 96 57.55 7.96 -28.05
C LEU A 96 56.36 7.49 -28.89
N ARG A 97 56.45 7.64 -30.22
CA ARG A 97 55.43 7.14 -31.16
C ARG A 97 55.30 5.62 -31.04
N GLY A 98 54.35 5.17 -30.22
CA GLY A 98 54.00 3.76 -30.00
C GLY A 98 54.65 3.07 -28.78
N ARG A 99 55.53 3.73 -28.01
CA ARG A 99 56.19 3.14 -26.83
C ARG A 99 56.36 4.13 -25.69
N THR A 100 56.19 3.67 -24.46
CA THR A 100 56.47 4.44 -23.24
C THR A 100 57.71 3.87 -22.57
N ILE A 101 58.63 4.75 -22.21
CA ILE A 101 59.91 4.38 -21.59
C ILE A 101 60.04 5.14 -20.27
N ILE A 102 60.45 4.41 -19.22
CA ILE A 102 60.68 4.92 -17.88
C ILE A 102 62.16 4.72 -17.57
N ARG A 103 62.84 5.77 -17.10
CA ARG A 103 64.24 5.64 -16.64
C ARG A 103 64.26 4.98 -15.28
N LYS A 104 65.17 4.02 -15.08
CA LYS A 104 65.34 3.35 -13.78
C LYS A 104 65.62 4.36 -12.65
N SER A 105 66.43 5.37 -12.93
CA SER A 105 66.73 6.45 -11.96
C SER A 105 65.52 7.29 -11.56
N ASP A 106 64.53 7.46 -12.44
CA ASP A 106 63.29 8.18 -12.10
C ASP A 106 62.34 7.33 -11.23
N ILE A 107 62.49 6.00 -11.27
CA ILE A 107 61.81 5.10 -10.33
C ILE A 107 62.51 5.13 -8.96
N GLU A 108 63.84 5.20 -8.93
CA GLU A 108 64.61 5.32 -7.69
C GLU A 108 64.31 6.65 -6.97
N LYS A 109 64.27 7.77 -7.70
CA LYS A 109 63.86 9.08 -7.14
C LYS A 109 62.48 9.09 -6.49
N MET A 110 61.56 8.25 -6.96
CA MET A 110 60.23 8.10 -6.33
C MET A 110 60.33 7.62 -4.88
N PHE A 111 61.35 6.84 -4.54
CA PHE A 111 61.60 6.40 -3.17
C PHE A 111 62.27 7.49 -2.34
N ASP A 112 63.14 8.30 -2.95
CA ASP A 112 63.81 9.43 -2.28
C ASP A 112 62.80 10.55 -1.94
N ASP A 113 61.85 10.82 -2.83
CA ASP A 113 60.81 11.86 -2.67
C ASP A 113 59.53 11.32 -2.00
N ALA A 114 59.55 10.11 -1.43
CA ALA A 114 58.35 9.46 -0.91
C ALA A 114 57.80 10.18 0.34
N PRO A 115 56.48 10.41 0.44
CA PRO A 115 55.89 10.96 1.65
C PRO A 115 55.99 9.97 2.82
N ASP A 116 56.01 10.50 4.05
CA ASP A 116 56.04 9.70 5.28
C ASP A 116 55.01 8.56 5.24
N TYR A 117 55.42 7.38 5.72
CA TYR A 117 54.58 6.20 5.73
C TYR A 117 53.30 6.44 6.56
N LYS A 118 52.16 6.53 5.86
CA LYS A 118 50.84 6.60 6.50
C LYS A 118 50.41 5.20 6.94
N LYS A 119 50.52 4.91 8.24
CA LYS A 119 49.95 3.69 8.84
C LYS A 119 48.46 3.59 8.49
N ARG A 120 48.04 2.47 7.90
CA ARG A 120 46.62 2.19 7.65
C ARG A 120 45.88 2.16 8.98
N SER A 121 45.00 3.13 9.23
CA SER A 121 44.17 3.12 10.44
C SER A 121 43.10 2.05 10.28
N TYR A 122 43.25 0.92 10.96
CA TYR A 122 42.12 0.06 11.29
C TYR A 122 41.34 0.79 12.40
N GLY A 123 40.18 1.34 12.06
CA GLY A 123 39.44 2.26 12.92
C GLY A 123 39.11 1.65 14.28
N TRP A 124 39.58 2.30 15.34
CA TRP A 124 39.01 2.19 16.68
C TRP A 124 38.85 3.63 17.20
N LYS A 125 37.60 4.09 17.37
CA LYS A 125 37.27 5.37 18.00
C LYS A 125 36.18 5.14 19.05
N GLN A 126 36.51 5.51 20.30
CA GLN A 126 35.73 5.60 21.55
C GLN A 126 34.36 4.89 21.67
N THR A 127 34.36 3.72 22.31
CA THR A 127 33.20 2.91 22.70
C THR A 127 32.48 3.36 23.99
N VAL A 128 32.96 4.39 24.69
CA VAL A 128 32.53 4.66 26.08
C VAL A 128 31.18 5.39 26.17
N LEU A 129 30.82 6.21 25.19
CA LEU A 129 29.66 7.11 25.24
C LEU A 129 28.35 6.50 24.71
N TYR A 130 28.42 5.35 24.06
CA TYR A 130 27.28 4.76 23.36
C TYR A 130 27.01 3.33 23.82
N TYR A 131 25.73 2.94 23.84
CA TYR A 131 25.31 1.55 23.92
C TYR A 131 25.11 0.97 22.52
N THR A 132 25.52 -0.28 22.35
CA THR A 132 25.10 -1.08 21.19
C THR A 132 23.64 -1.49 21.35
N THR A 133 22.98 -1.80 20.23
CA THR A 133 21.62 -2.34 20.27
C THR A 133 21.50 -3.53 21.23
N ASN A 134 22.43 -4.50 21.17
CA ASN A 134 22.38 -5.72 21.99
C ASN A 134 22.56 -5.43 23.48
N GLU A 135 23.49 -4.55 23.86
CA GLU A 135 23.69 -4.13 25.26
C GLU A 135 22.40 -3.56 25.88
N ILE A 136 21.61 -2.80 25.10
CA ILE A 136 20.33 -2.25 25.58
C ILE A 136 19.29 -3.36 25.75
N LEU A 137 19.25 -4.33 24.83
CA LEU A 137 18.31 -5.46 24.94
C LEU A 137 18.61 -6.32 26.16
N GLU A 138 19.88 -6.57 26.46
CA GLU A 138 20.30 -7.35 27.63
C GLU A 138 20.08 -6.59 28.95
N LYS A 139 20.48 -5.31 29.01
CA LYS A 139 20.35 -4.49 30.24
C LYS A 139 18.90 -4.31 30.66
N TYR A 140 18.00 -4.02 29.72
CA TYR A 140 16.59 -3.73 29.99
C TYR A 140 15.65 -4.91 29.73
N GLN A 141 16.18 -6.06 29.32
CA GLN A 141 15.41 -7.28 29.02
C GLN A 141 14.21 -7.00 28.09
N ILE A 142 14.45 -6.18 27.06
CA ILE A 142 13.44 -5.73 26.10
C ILE A 142 13.67 -6.33 24.72
N GLN A 143 12.59 -6.40 23.94
CA GLN A 143 12.68 -6.78 22.54
C GLN A 143 13.14 -5.61 21.66
N LYS A 144 13.82 -5.95 20.55
CA LYS A 144 14.31 -4.99 19.54
C LYS A 144 13.22 -4.05 19.00
N LYS A 145 11.99 -4.54 18.85
CA LYS A 145 10.83 -3.73 18.44
C LYS A 145 10.47 -2.65 19.47
N THR A 146 10.54 -2.97 20.76
CA THR A 146 10.26 -2.05 21.86
C THR A 146 11.30 -0.95 21.93
N LEU A 147 12.59 -1.30 21.76
CA LEU A 147 13.70 -0.35 21.64
C LEU A 147 13.43 0.66 20.53
N TYR A 148 13.17 0.20 19.30
CA TYR A 148 12.91 1.11 18.18
C TYR A 148 11.68 2.00 18.37
N ARG A 149 10.61 1.46 18.96
CA ARG A 149 9.40 2.24 19.25
C ARG A 149 9.68 3.35 20.27
N ARG A 150 10.39 3.06 21.37
CA ARG A 150 10.76 4.07 22.37
C ARG A 150 11.76 5.08 21.81
N CYS A 151 12.79 4.65 21.08
CA CYS A 151 13.73 5.58 20.45
C CYS A 151 13.02 6.54 19.49
N LYS A 152 12.01 6.08 18.75
CA LYS A 152 11.17 6.94 17.90
C LYS A 152 10.28 7.88 18.70
N LEU A 153 9.69 7.40 19.81
CA LEU A 153 8.80 8.19 20.67
C LEU A 153 9.53 9.34 21.36
N TYR A 154 10.72 9.08 21.91
CA TYR A 154 11.53 10.06 22.62
C TYR A 154 12.56 10.77 21.72
N ASN A 155 12.50 10.53 20.42
CA ASN A 155 13.40 11.10 19.41
C ASN A 155 14.90 10.95 19.77
N ILE A 156 15.29 9.76 20.21
CA ILE A 156 16.68 9.47 20.63
C ILE A 156 17.56 9.37 19.38
N PRO A 157 18.63 10.18 19.26
CA PRO A 157 19.54 10.12 18.13
C PRO A 157 20.17 8.74 18.00
N LYS A 158 20.18 8.21 16.77
CA LYS A 158 20.92 6.99 16.41
C LYS A 158 22.19 7.36 15.65
N VAL A 159 23.30 6.72 16.00
CA VAL A 159 24.56 6.81 15.27
C VAL A 159 24.77 5.48 14.56
N GLU A 160 24.91 5.52 13.24
CA GLU A 160 25.08 4.33 12.41
C GLU A 160 26.55 4.21 11.99
N GLU A 161 27.23 3.16 12.45
CA GLU A 161 28.59 2.83 12.00
C GLU A 161 28.55 1.48 11.26
N GLY A 162 28.58 1.55 9.93
CA GLY A 162 28.41 0.39 9.06
C GLY A 162 27.03 -0.26 9.24
N ASN A 163 26.99 -1.52 9.65
CA ASN A 163 25.75 -2.28 9.89
C ASN A 163 25.27 -2.23 11.36
N ARG A 164 25.97 -1.51 12.25
CA ARG A 164 25.65 -1.44 13.68
C ARG A 164 25.07 -0.07 14.02
N VAL A 165 24.09 -0.09 14.94
CA VAL A 165 23.40 1.12 15.42
C VAL A 165 23.72 1.31 16.89
N PHE A 166 24.10 2.53 17.22
CA PHE A 166 24.53 2.98 18.54
C PHE A 166 23.60 4.07 19.07
N TYR A 167 23.39 4.07 20.39
CA TYR A 167 22.55 5.05 21.09
C TYR A 167 23.30 5.64 22.27
N ASN A 168 23.08 6.92 22.57
CA ASN A 168 23.76 7.57 23.70
C ASN A 168 23.31 6.94 25.03
N ARG A 169 24.28 6.54 25.88
CA ARG A 169 24.01 5.84 27.15
C ARG A 169 23.13 6.64 28.11
N THR A 170 23.39 7.94 28.27
CA THR A 170 22.67 8.78 29.24
C THR A 170 21.21 8.97 28.87
N LEU A 171 20.93 9.13 27.57
CA LEU A 171 19.56 9.24 27.06
C LEU A 171 18.81 7.93 27.21
N ILE A 172 19.44 6.80 26.89
CA ILE A 172 18.83 5.48 27.08
C ILE A 172 18.51 5.25 28.54
N ASP A 173 19.46 5.49 29.45
CA ASP A 173 19.24 5.24 30.87
C ASP A 173 18.13 6.11 31.47
N LYS A 174 18.03 7.38 31.04
CA LYS A 174 16.94 8.27 31.44
C LYS A 174 15.57 7.81 30.95
N TYR A 175 15.43 7.44 29.67
CA TYR A 175 14.13 7.12 29.07
C TYR A 175 13.72 5.65 29.20
N PHE A 176 14.60 4.78 29.67
CA PHE A 176 14.34 3.35 29.86
C PHE A 176 14.34 2.96 31.35
N ALA A 177 14.55 3.90 32.29
CA ALA A 177 14.49 3.66 33.73
C ALA A 177 13.19 2.95 34.17
N ASP A 178 12.02 3.39 33.70
CA ASP A 178 10.72 2.79 34.06
C ASP A 178 10.58 1.30 33.66
N LEU A 179 11.42 0.82 32.74
CA LEU A 179 11.42 -0.58 32.32
C LEU A 179 12.23 -1.47 33.28
N ALA A 180 13.17 -0.89 34.02
CA ALA A 180 14.01 -1.58 34.99
C ALA A 180 13.38 -1.64 36.39
N GLU A 181 12.41 -0.78 36.71
CA GLU A 181 11.68 -0.84 37.98
C GLU A 181 10.94 -2.19 38.11
N GLU A 182 11.09 -2.91 39.22
CA GLU A 182 10.35 -4.15 39.47
C GLU A 182 8.84 -3.86 39.65
N ILE A 183 7.95 -4.68 39.10
CA ILE A 183 6.51 -4.54 39.36
C ILE A 183 6.27 -4.96 40.81
N ASN A 184 5.73 -4.08 41.65
CA ASN A 184 5.26 -4.48 42.98
C ASN A 184 4.11 -5.50 42.83
N PRO A 185 4.29 -6.77 43.24
CA PRO A 185 3.27 -7.81 43.09
C PRO A 185 1.98 -7.53 43.86
N ASP A 186 2.02 -6.71 44.91
CA ASP A 186 0.85 -6.44 45.75
C ASP A 186 -0.14 -5.48 45.09
N CYS A 187 0.32 -4.67 44.14
CA CYS A 187 -0.50 -3.66 43.47
C CYS A 187 -1.24 -4.19 42.23
N TYR A 188 -0.82 -5.34 41.68
CA TYR A 188 -1.30 -5.85 40.40
C TYR A 188 -1.70 -7.33 40.46
N TYR A 189 -2.66 -7.70 39.64
CA TYR A 189 -3.01 -9.09 39.38
C TYR A 189 -2.56 -9.54 37.99
N THR A 190 -2.09 -10.79 37.91
CA THR A 190 -2.00 -11.51 36.65
C THR A 190 -3.39 -11.98 36.19
N PRO A 191 -3.61 -12.22 34.89
CA PRO A 191 -4.87 -12.76 34.39
C PRO A 191 -5.26 -14.05 35.12
N GLU A 192 -4.28 -14.91 35.40
CA GLU A 192 -4.43 -16.19 36.08
C GLU A 192 -4.95 -15.99 37.52
N GLN A 193 -4.38 -15.02 38.26
CA GLN A 193 -4.85 -14.69 39.61
C GLN A 193 -6.29 -14.14 39.62
N VAL A 194 -6.67 -13.35 38.62
CA VAL A 194 -8.06 -12.87 38.50
C VAL A 194 -9.02 -14.02 38.17
N MET A 195 -8.58 -14.97 37.33
CA MET A 195 -9.37 -16.16 37.00
C MET A 195 -9.65 -16.99 38.25
N GLU A 196 -8.62 -17.24 39.07
CA GLU A 196 -8.73 -18.01 40.30
C GLU A 196 -9.60 -17.31 41.35
N LYS A 197 -9.37 -16.01 41.60
CA LYS A 197 -10.10 -15.24 42.63
C LYS A 197 -11.59 -15.05 42.30
N TYR A 198 -11.93 -14.81 41.03
CA TYR A 198 -13.29 -14.42 40.61
C TYR A 198 -14.00 -15.47 39.74
N GLY A 199 -13.42 -16.65 39.53
CA GLY A 199 -13.99 -17.70 38.70
C GLY A 199 -14.26 -17.27 37.25
N MET A 200 -13.46 -16.35 36.72
CA MET A 200 -13.63 -15.82 35.36
C MET A 200 -12.83 -16.63 34.35
N SER A 201 -13.31 -16.74 33.10
CA SER A 201 -12.47 -17.23 32.01
C SER A 201 -11.44 -16.17 31.60
N ARG A 202 -10.30 -16.57 31.02
CA ARG A 202 -9.26 -15.64 30.56
C ARG A 202 -9.80 -14.54 29.65
N ASN A 203 -10.67 -14.91 28.69
CA ASN A 203 -11.32 -13.95 27.80
C ASN A 203 -12.26 -12.99 28.55
N ALA A 204 -12.95 -13.47 29.59
CA ALA A 204 -13.79 -12.63 30.43
C ALA A 204 -12.96 -11.61 31.21
N VAL A 205 -11.78 -12.00 31.73
CA VAL A 205 -10.84 -11.07 32.40
C VAL A 205 -10.38 -9.97 31.45
N VAL A 206 -9.94 -10.33 30.23
CA VAL A 206 -9.50 -9.35 29.21
C VAL A 206 -10.64 -8.39 28.82
N THR A 207 -11.83 -8.93 28.57
CA THR A 207 -13.01 -8.14 28.19
C THR A 207 -13.45 -7.23 29.34
N PHE A 208 -13.36 -7.70 30.58
CA PHE A 208 -13.69 -6.93 31.77
C PHE A 208 -12.74 -5.76 31.97
N ALA A 209 -11.43 -5.99 31.86
CA ALA A 209 -10.43 -4.93 31.95
C ALA A 209 -10.63 -3.87 30.87
N LEU A 210 -10.95 -4.27 29.65
CA LEU A 210 -11.22 -3.35 28.54
C LEU A 210 -12.51 -2.54 28.75
N ARG A 211 -13.59 -3.19 29.19
CA ARG A 211 -14.89 -2.53 29.40
C ARG A 211 -14.84 -1.46 30.48
N HIS A 212 -14.06 -1.69 31.53
CA HIS A 212 -13.96 -0.78 32.67
C HIS A 212 -12.71 0.09 32.65
N ASN A 213 -11.97 0.12 31.52
CA ASN A 213 -10.73 0.89 31.36
C ASN A 213 -9.74 0.69 32.51
N ILE A 214 -9.56 -0.57 32.93
CA ILE A 214 -8.68 -0.90 34.05
C ILE A 214 -7.22 -0.64 33.64
N PRO A 215 -6.44 0.10 34.44
CA PRO A 215 -5.02 0.31 34.19
C PRO A 215 -4.30 -1.03 34.06
N ARG A 216 -3.54 -1.19 32.96
CA ARG A 216 -2.75 -2.40 32.69
C ARG A 216 -1.31 -2.07 32.33
N ILE A 217 -0.40 -2.93 32.73
CA ILE A 217 1.02 -2.88 32.41
C ILE A 217 1.38 -4.16 31.65
N ASN A 218 2.14 -4.02 30.56
CA ASN A 218 2.63 -5.17 29.79
C ASN A 218 4.14 -5.27 29.97
N ARG A 219 4.64 -6.29 30.66
CA ARG A 219 6.08 -6.58 30.82
C ARG A 219 6.34 -8.07 30.56
N HIS A 220 7.48 -8.39 29.94
CA HIS A 220 7.93 -9.77 29.69
C HIS A 220 6.86 -10.76 29.17
N HIS A 221 6.01 -10.32 28.22
CA HIS A 221 4.90 -11.12 27.67
C HIS A 221 3.72 -11.39 28.61
N GLU A 222 3.78 -10.86 29.82
CA GLU A 222 2.70 -10.89 30.79
C GLU A 222 1.98 -9.54 30.84
N VAL A 223 0.71 -9.61 31.23
CA VAL A 223 -0.15 -8.45 31.40
C VAL A 223 -0.50 -8.38 32.88
N TYR A 224 -0.41 -7.20 33.47
CA TYR A 224 -0.71 -6.98 34.88
C TYR A 224 -1.83 -5.96 34.97
N TYR A 225 -2.90 -6.27 35.71
CA TYR A 225 -4.04 -5.40 35.90
C TYR A 225 -4.04 -4.81 37.32
N SER A 226 -4.43 -3.55 37.49
CA SER A 226 -4.50 -2.94 38.82
C SER A 226 -5.48 -3.69 39.73
N ARG A 227 -4.98 -4.19 40.86
CA ARG A 227 -5.75 -4.95 41.86
C ARG A 227 -6.88 -4.11 42.46
N ALA A 228 -6.56 -2.90 42.92
CA ALA A 228 -7.54 -1.99 43.54
C ALA A 228 -8.74 -1.68 42.62
N HIS A 229 -8.50 -1.52 41.31
CA HIS A 229 -9.57 -1.24 40.35
C HIS A 229 -10.47 -2.45 40.12
N ILE A 230 -9.87 -3.65 39.96
CA ILE A 230 -10.64 -4.89 39.80
C ILE A 230 -11.52 -5.12 41.02
N ASP A 231 -10.92 -5.05 42.20
CA ASP A 231 -11.59 -5.31 43.48
C ASP A 231 -12.74 -4.32 43.70
N ALA A 232 -12.50 -3.01 43.52
CA ALA A 232 -13.52 -1.98 43.69
C ALA A 232 -14.71 -2.13 42.73
N ILE A 233 -14.48 -2.56 41.48
CA ILE A 233 -15.58 -2.77 40.51
C ILE A 233 -16.37 -4.03 40.86
N LYS A 234 -15.68 -5.12 41.25
CA LYS A 234 -16.33 -6.36 41.64
C LYS A 234 -17.15 -6.19 42.91
N GLU A 235 -16.62 -5.51 43.92
CA GLU A 235 -17.37 -5.15 45.14
C GLU A 235 -18.61 -4.30 44.85
N LYS A 236 -18.52 -3.33 43.91
CA LYS A 236 -19.68 -2.54 43.49
C LYS A 236 -20.74 -3.36 42.76
N GLN A 237 -20.35 -4.42 42.04
CA GLN A 237 -21.30 -5.32 41.38
C GLN A 237 -22.03 -6.23 42.37
N ASP A 238 -21.35 -6.63 43.45
CA ASP A 238 -21.93 -7.53 44.46
C ASP A 238 -22.85 -6.82 45.46
N LYS A 239 -22.69 -5.50 45.66
CA LYS A 239 -23.60 -4.69 46.48
C LYS A 239 -24.98 -4.60 45.81
N LEU A 240 -25.91 -5.43 46.27
CA LEU A 240 -27.33 -5.39 45.88
C LEU A 240 -27.99 -4.16 46.50
N ASN A 241 -28.77 -3.42 45.69
CA ASN A 241 -29.53 -2.29 46.20
C ASN A 241 -30.69 -2.82 47.07
N PRO A 242 -30.79 -2.45 48.37
CA PRO A 242 -31.82 -2.96 49.29
C PRO A 242 -33.26 -2.76 48.83
N ASN A 243 -33.51 -1.83 47.90
CA ASN A 243 -34.84 -1.48 47.41
C ASN A 243 -35.34 -2.38 46.28
N TYR A 244 -34.53 -3.31 45.77
CA TYR A 244 -34.90 -4.18 44.65
C TYR A 244 -34.74 -5.66 45.02
N TYR A 245 -35.67 -6.53 44.59
CA TYR A 245 -35.50 -7.97 44.69
C TYR A 245 -34.75 -8.50 43.47
N THR A 246 -33.92 -9.51 43.69
CA THR A 246 -33.51 -10.43 42.63
C THR A 246 -34.62 -11.45 42.36
N TYR A 247 -34.66 -12.02 41.15
CA TYR A 247 -35.62 -13.10 40.86
C TYR A 247 -35.45 -14.31 41.80
N ALA A 248 -34.23 -14.56 42.29
CA ALA A 248 -33.97 -15.62 43.26
C ALA A 248 -34.63 -15.31 44.62
N GLU A 249 -34.48 -14.09 45.13
CA GLU A 249 -35.16 -13.63 46.36
C GLU A 249 -36.69 -13.70 46.24
N ILE A 250 -37.27 -13.37 45.08
CA ILE A 250 -38.72 -13.49 44.87
C ILE A 250 -39.17 -14.96 44.87
N THR A 251 -38.39 -15.86 44.26
CA THR A 251 -38.68 -17.29 44.28
C THR A 251 -38.64 -17.83 45.72
N GLU A 252 -37.67 -17.42 46.52
CA GLU A 252 -37.54 -17.83 47.92
C GLU A 252 -38.66 -17.26 48.80
N LYS A 253 -39.01 -15.97 48.63
CA LYS A 253 -40.01 -15.29 49.46
C LYS A 253 -41.46 -15.64 49.11
N TYR A 254 -41.77 -15.80 47.82
CA TYR A 254 -43.15 -15.98 47.33
C TYR A 254 -43.43 -17.35 46.69
N GLY A 255 -42.44 -18.24 46.64
CA GLY A 255 -42.57 -19.57 46.02
C GLY A 255 -42.83 -19.54 44.51
N LEU A 256 -42.58 -18.40 43.85
CA LEU A 256 -42.89 -18.23 42.43
C LEU A 256 -41.77 -18.76 41.53
N SER A 257 -42.15 -19.47 40.46
CA SER A 257 -41.20 -19.85 39.41
C SER A 257 -40.69 -18.61 38.66
N LYS A 258 -39.49 -18.70 38.07
CA LYS A 258 -38.91 -17.61 37.25
C LYS A 258 -39.84 -17.16 36.11
N ILE A 259 -40.63 -18.09 35.56
CA ILE A 259 -41.61 -17.83 34.51
C ILE A 259 -42.75 -16.98 35.05
N ASN A 260 -43.29 -17.32 36.22
CA ASN A 260 -44.36 -16.58 36.87
C ASN A 260 -43.91 -15.17 37.25
N ILE A 261 -42.70 -15.03 37.79
CA ILE A 261 -42.12 -13.71 38.09
C ILE A 261 -42.03 -12.87 36.82
N SER A 262 -41.53 -13.44 35.71
CA SER A 262 -41.49 -12.76 34.41
C SER A 262 -42.87 -12.34 33.93
N TYR A 263 -43.88 -13.20 34.09
CA TYR A 263 -45.27 -12.88 33.75
C TYR A 263 -45.78 -11.66 34.53
N TYR A 264 -45.62 -11.64 35.86
CA TYR A 264 -46.03 -10.50 36.69
C TYR A 264 -45.32 -9.22 36.26
N VAL A 265 -44.00 -9.26 36.13
CA VAL A 265 -43.23 -8.07 35.77
C VAL A 265 -43.62 -7.54 34.38
N ASN A 266 -43.93 -8.41 33.41
CA ASN A 266 -44.36 -8.00 32.06
C ASN A 266 -45.81 -7.51 31.99
N LYS A 267 -46.75 -8.19 32.66
CA LYS A 267 -48.19 -7.88 32.61
C LYS A 267 -48.52 -6.59 33.34
N TYR A 268 -47.87 -6.37 34.48
CA TYR A 268 -48.12 -5.23 35.38
C TYR A 268 -47.15 -4.05 35.19
N ASP A 269 -46.25 -4.16 34.20
CA ASP A 269 -45.25 -3.14 33.85
C ASP A 269 -44.44 -2.64 35.07
N ILE A 270 -43.98 -3.60 35.87
CA ILE A 270 -43.23 -3.29 37.10
C ILE A 270 -41.85 -2.77 36.72
N LYS A 271 -41.41 -1.69 37.38
CA LYS A 271 -40.08 -1.12 37.14
C LYS A 271 -39.00 -2.15 37.40
N ARG A 272 -38.19 -2.39 36.37
CA ARG A 272 -37.06 -3.31 36.41
C ARG A 272 -35.86 -2.74 35.69
N PHE A 273 -34.68 -3.14 36.14
CA PHE A 273 -33.44 -2.90 35.41
C PHE A 273 -32.54 -4.13 35.48
N LYS A 274 -31.50 -4.13 34.63
CA LYS A 274 -30.50 -5.20 34.59
C LYS A 274 -29.29 -4.78 35.42
N GLN A 275 -28.92 -5.58 36.43
CA GLN A 275 -27.66 -5.45 37.15
C GLN A 275 -26.82 -6.70 36.85
N GLY A 276 -25.91 -6.58 35.87
CA GLY A 276 -25.18 -7.72 35.33
C GLY A 276 -26.12 -8.73 34.67
N SER A 277 -26.03 -10.01 35.06
CA SER A 277 -26.94 -11.07 34.60
C SER A 277 -28.29 -11.10 35.34
N ARG A 278 -28.39 -10.43 36.49
CA ARG A 278 -29.57 -10.46 37.36
C ARG A 278 -30.56 -9.38 36.92
N THR A 279 -31.85 -9.75 36.90
CA THR A 279 -32.94 -8.78 36.73
C THR A 279 -33.36 -8.31 38.12
N MET A 280 -33.27 -7.01 38.36
CA MET A 280 -33.68 -6.37 39.61
C MET A 280 -35.09 -5.82 39.43
N VAL A 281 -36.00 -6.18 40.35
CA VAL A 281 -37.41 -5.76 40.35
C VAL A 281 -37.66 -4.91 41.58
N LEU A 282 -38.33 -3.77 41.43
CA LEU A 282 -38.58 -2.87 42.55
C LEU A 282 -39.45 -3.55 43.61
N ARG A 283 -38.95 -3.68 44.85
CA ARG A 283 -39.59 -4.46 45.93
C ARG A 283 -41.01 -3.96 46.21
N SER A 284 -41.14 -2.65 46.40
CA SER A 284 -42.41 -2.02 46.75
C SER A 284 -43.50 -2.14 45.69
N GLU A 285 -43.12 -2.14 44.40
CA GLU A 285 -44.10 -2.29 43.31
C GLU A 285 -44.49 -3.75 43.11
N PHE A 286 -43.54 -4.68 43.23
CA PHE A 286 -43.83 -6.11 43.11
C PHE A 286 -44.72 -6.61 44.23
N ASP A 287 -44.43 -6.21 45.48
CA ASP A 287 -45.21 -6.65 46.64
C ASP A 287 -46.66 -6.14 46.57
N LYS A 288 -46.87 -4.89 46.12
CA LYS A 288 -48.21 -4.33 45.90
C LYS A 288 -48.98 -5.09 44.83
N VAL A 289 -48.39 -5.28 43.65
CA VAL A 289 -49.03 -5.99 42.52
C VAL A 289 -49.35 -7.43 42.90
N TYR A 290 -48.48 -8.09 43.66
CA TYR A 290 -48.68 -9.47 44.09
C TYR A 290 -49.85 -9.58 45.09
N ILE A 291 -49.98 -8.64 46.03
CA ILE A 291 -51.10 -8.57 46.98
C ILE A 291 -52.41 -8.24 46.25
N GLU A 292 -52.43 -7.19 45.41
CA GLU A 292 -53.61 -6.77 44.64
C GLU A 292 -54.13 -7.86 43.68
N HIS A 293 -53.24 -8.69 43.13
CA HIS A 293 -53.62 -9.85 42.31
C HIS A 293 -54.18 -11.00 43.14
N ARG A 294 -53.75 -11.17 44.39
CA ARG A 294 -54.27 -12.19 45.32
C ARG A 294 -55.65 -11.81 45.86
N ASP A 295 -55.87 -10.52 46.12
CA ASP A 295 -57.11 -9.98 46.69
C ASP A 295 -58.16 -9.60 45.64
N GLY A 296 -57.83 -9.75 44.34
CA GLY A 296 -58.77 -9.54 43.22
C GLY A 296 -59.12 -8.07 42.92
N THR A 297 -58.45 -7.11 43.55
CA THR A 297 -58.73 -5.66 43.49
C THR A 297 -57.88 -4.90 42.46
N TYR A 298 -57.12 -5.62 41.64
CA TYR A 298 -56.20 -4.99 40.68
C TYR A 298 -56.92 -4.13 39.63
N THR A 299 -56.48 -2.88 39.49
CA THR A 299 -56.91 -1.96 38.42
C THR A 299 -55.84 -1.87 37.32
N PRO A 300 -56.17 -2.16 36.05
CA PRO A 300 -55.19 -2.12 34.96
C PRO A 300 -54.62 -0.71 34.73
N LYS A 301 -53.30 -0.54 34.92
CA LYS A 301 -52.61 0.66 34.42
C LYS A 301 -52.67 0.69 32.89
N LYS A 302 -53.18 1.79 32.32
CA LYS A 302 -53.19 2.04 30.87
C LYS A 302 -51.73 2.12 30.38
N ARG A 303 -51.32 1.23 29.48
CA ARG A 303 -49.99 1.26 28.84
C ARG A 303 -49.93 2.44 27.85
N GLU A 304 -49.11 3.44 28.15
CA GLU A 304 -48.66 4.41 27.15
C GLU A 304 -47.59 3.75 26.27
N LYS A 305 -47.83 3.65 24.96
CA LYS A 305 -46.85 3.10 24.02
C LYS A 305 -45.77 4.15 23.76
N LYS A 306 -44.50 3.76 23.89
CA LYS A 306 -43.32 4.58 23.52
C LYS A 306 -43.30 5.09 22.07
N SER A 307 -44.22 4.66 21.21
CA SER A 307 -44.38 5.10 19.83
C SER A 307 -44.97 6.50 19.69
N ASP A 308 -45.59 7.03 20.75
CA ASP A 308 -46.45 8.21 20.66
C ASP A 308 -45.75 9.50 21.13
N LEU A 309 -44.44 9.44 21.40
CA LEU A 309 -43.60 10.60 21.64
C LEU A 309 -43.21 11.25 20.30
N PRO A 310 -43.45 12.56 20.09
CA PRO A 310 -43.03 13.25 18.87
C PRO A 310 -41.51 13.11 18.71
N LYS A 311 -41.05 12.56 17.58
CA LYS A 311 -39.63 12.64 17.23
C LYS A 311 -39.32 14.11 16.95
N GLU A 312 -38.49 14.74 17.79
CA GLU A 312 -37.96 16.06 17.50
C GLU A 312 -37.32 16.06 16.11
N THR A 313 -37.86 16.87 15.20
CA THR A 313 -37.28 17.10 13.87
C THR A 313 -35.98 17.88 14.05
N PHE A 314 -34.85 17.18 14.06
CA PHE A 314 -33.54 17.82 14.12
C PHE A 314 -33.34 18.73 12.91
N VAL A 315 -33.21 20.03 13.15
CA VAL A 315 -32.89 21.02 12.12
C VAL A 315 -31.38 21.04 11.92
N ILE A 316 -30.94 20.95 10.66
CA ILE A 316 -29.51 20.97 10.32
C ILE A 316 -28.92 22.33 10.72
N PRO A 317 -27.87 22.38 11.55
CA PRO A 317 -27.21 23.64 11.90
C PRO A 317 -26.66 24.36 10.67
N GLU A 318 -26.83 25.68 10.64
CA GLU A 318 -26.35 26.57 9.58
C GLU A 318 -24.81 26.45 9.44
N GLY A 319 -24.31 26.24 8.21
CA GLY A 319 -22.87 26.01 7.94
C GLY A 319 -22.43 24.54 7.84
N TYR A 320 -23.35 23.58 7.94
CA TYR A 320 -23.07 22.16 7.73
C TYR A 320 -23.85 21.59 6.53
N TYR A 321 -23.18 20.79 5.71
CA TYR A 321 -23.81 19.98 4.68
C TYR A 321 -24.12 18.57 5.16
N SER A 322 -25.31 18.08 4.82
CA SER A 322 -25.64 16.67 4.97
C SER A 322 -24.88 15.83 3.93
N SER A 323 -24.60 14.57 4.27
CA SER A 323 -24.00 13.63 3.30
C SER A 323 -24.81 13.46 2.00
N GLU A 324 -26.10 13.79 2.02
CA GLU A 324 -27.00 13.76 0.85
C GLU A 324 -26.86 15.02 0.00
N GLN A 325 -26.72 16.19 0.62
CA GLN A 325 -26.45 17.45 -0.08
C GLN A 325 -25.11 17.37 -0.83
N ILE A 326 -24.06 16.87 -0.17
CA ILE A 326 -22.73 16.67 -0.82
C ILE A 326 -22.84 15.67 -1.98
N ALA A 327 -23.64 14.61 -1.81
CA ALA A 327 -23.87 13.62 -2.87
C ALA A 327 -24.53 14.23 -4.10
N ALA A 328 -25.51 15.10 -3.90
CA ALA A 328 -26.18 15.82 -4.98
C ALA A 328 -25.23 16.82 -5.68
N THR A 329 -24.50 17.63 -4.91
CA THR A 329 -23.61 18.67 -5.45
C THR A 329 -22.47 18.11 -6.29
N TYR A 330 -21.84 17.03 -5.82
CA TYR A 330 -20.66 16.44 -6.48
C TYR A 330 -20.98 15.16 -7.28
N GLN A 331 -22.25 14.74 -7.33
CA GLN A 331 -22.72 13.54 -8.04
C GLN A 331 -21.93 12.27 -7.66
N MET A 332 -21.66 12.13 -6.36
CA MET A 332 -20.91 11.02 -5.78
C MET A 332 -21.80 10.18 -4.86
N ASN A 333 -21.47 8.90 -4.72
CA ASN A 333 -22.18 8.02 -3.79
C ASN A 333 -21.96 8.45 -2.33
N ARG A 334 -23.02 8.42 -1.51
CA ARG A 334 -22.98 8.74 -0.07
C ARG A 334 -21.90 7.95 0.69
N LYS A 335 -21.76 6.66 0.38
CA LYS A 335 -20.74 5.78 0.98
C LYS A 335 -19.32 6.25 0.66
N THR A 336 -19.09 6.70 -0.57
CA THR A 336 -17.79 7.22 -1.03
C THR A 336 -17.47 8.53 -0.34
N ILE A 337 -18.44 9.44 -0.20
CA ILE A 337 -18.26 10.70 0.54
C ILE A 337 -17.90 10.43 2.00
N CYS A 338 -18.68 9.58 2.70
CA CYS A 338 -18.37 9.23 4.08
C CYS A 338 -16.99 8.57 4.25
N LYS A 339 -16.53 7.79 3.26
CA LYS A 339 -15.19 7.21 3.24
C LYS A 339 -14.13 8.31 3.05
N LEU A 340 -14.28 9.19 2.06
CA LEU A 340 -13.35 10.29 1.79
C LEU A 340 -13.25 11.26 2.97
N CYS A 341 -14.37 11.64 3.58
CA CYS A 341 -14.38 12.51 4.75
C CYS A 341 -13.68 11.86 5.96
N ARG A 342 -13.78 10.53 6.12
CA ARG A 342 -13.06 9.79 7.18
C ARG A 342 -11.57 9.66 6.92
N GLU A 343 -11.15 9.47 5.66
CA GLU A 343 -9.73 9.31 5.29
C GLU A 343 -8.97 10.63 5.35
N ASN A 344 -9.68 11.76 5.25
CA ASN A 344 -9.10 13.11 5.24
C ASN A 344 -9.49 13.91 6.50
N ASP A 345 -9.98 13.24 7.55
CA ASP A 345 -10.30 13.82 8.86
C ASP A 345 -11.15 15.11 8.79
N ILE A 346 -12.16 15.14 7.91
CA ILE A 346 -13.04 16.31 7.74
C ILE A 346 -13.93 16.49 8.98
N PRO A 347 -13.99 17.70 9.59
CA PRO A 347 -14.83 17.98 10.75
C PRO A 347 -16.29 17.63 10.48
N LYS A 348 -16.89 16.86 11.40
CA LYS A 348 -18.28 16.41 11.30
C LYS A 348 -19.00 16.41 12.64
N ILE A 349 -20.31 16.62 12.57
CA ILE A 349 -21.25 16.41 13.67
C ILE A 349 -22.08 15.17 13.34
N SER A 350 -22.19 14.26 14.31
CA SER A 350 -23.04 13.07 14.19
C SER A 350 -24.28 13.24 15.06
N HIS A 351 -25.46 13.28 14.44
CA HIS A 351 -26.75 13.36 15.13
C HIS A 351 -27.73 12.36 14.53
N GLY A 352 -28.44 11.60 15.37
CA GLY A 352 -29.46 10.64 14.92
C GLY A 352 -28.97 9.54 13.96
N GLY A 353 -27.67 9.22 13.95
CA GLY A 353 -27.07 8.28 13.00
C GLY A 353 -26.71 8.86 11.63
N PHE A 354 -26.93 10.17 11.42
CA PHE A 354 -26.52 10.92 10.24
C PHE A 354 -25.25 11.73 10.54
N ASN A 355 -24.42 11.91 9.51
CA ASN A 355 -23.21 12.73 9.58
C ASN A 355 -23.41 14.01 8.78
N TYR A 356 -23.10 15.14 9.42
CA TYR A 356 -23.12 16.48 8.86
C TYR A 356 -21.69 17.00 8.85
N TYR A 357 -21.24 17.55 7.73
CA TYR A 357 -19.86 17.99 7.53
C TYR A 357 -19.79 19.50 7.37
N GLU A 358 -18.74 20.12 7.91
CA GLU A 358 -18.54 21.56 7.82
C GLU A 358 -18.38 22.00 6.35
N GLN A 359 -19.18 22.99 5.93
CA GLN A 359 -19.31 23.43 4.54
C GLN A 359 -17.97 23.89 3.93
N LEU A 360 -17.21 24.76 4.64
CA LEU A 360 -15.92 25.26 4.17
C LEU A 360 -14.89 24.15 3.92
N SER A 361 -14.85 23.18 4.82
CA SER A 361 -13.96 22.04 4.75
C SER A 361 -14.34 21.10 3.59
N VAL A 362 -15.64 20.91 3.35
CA VAL A 362 -16.16 20.16 2.21
C VAL A 362 -15.82 20.87 0.89
N ASP A 363 -16.11 22.16 0.78
CA ASP A 363 -15.90 22.90 -0.46
C ASP A 363 -14.42 22.93 -0.86
N ARG A 364 -13.51 23.14 0.10
CA ARG A 364 -12.06 23.10 -0.12
C ARG A 364 -11.59 21.71 -0.60
N PHE A 365 -12.07 20.64 0.03
CA PHE A 365 -11.61 19.28 -0.31
C PHE A 365 -12.22 18.77 -1.62
N PHE A 366 -13.51 19.02 -1.83
CA PHE A 366 -14.25 18.50 -2.98
C PHE A 366 -14.17 19.38 -4.23
N ALA A 367 -13.59 20.59 -4.15
CA ALA A 367 -13.33 21.45 -5.31
C ALA A 367 -12.66 20.72 -6.49
N LYS A 368 -11.72 19.80 -6.20
CA LYS A 368 -11.03 18.99 -7.23
C LYS A 368 -11.92 18.02 -8.01
N TYR A 369 -13.10 17.69 -7.48
CA TYR A 369 -14.07 16.81 -8.13
C TYR A 369 -15.14 17.60 -8.89
N LYS A 370 -15.15 18.93 -8.77
CA LYS A 370 -16.05 19.78 -9.54
C LYS A 370 -15.61 19.70 -11.01
N ALA A 371 -16.54 19.35 -11.89
CA ALA A 371 -16.27 19.32 -13.32
C ALA A 371 -15.99 20.75 -13.82
N ALA A 372 -15.14 20.88 -14.85
CA ALA A 372 -14.95 22.15 -15.52
C ALA A 372 -16.25 22.56 -16.24
N ASP A 373 -16.76 23.76 -15.95
CA ASP A 373 -18.06 24.25 -16.43
C ASP A 373 -18.12 24.48 -17.95
N ASN A 374 -17.00 24.31 -18.65
CA ASN A 374 -16.85 24.58 -20.09
C ASN A 374 -17.13 23.38 -21.01
N ILE A 375 -17.52 22.21 -20.50
CA ILE A 375 -17.81 21.00 -21.28
C ILE A 375 -19.31 20.74 -21.31
N LYS A 376 -19.92 20.81 -22.50
CA LYS A 376 -21.37 20.69 -22.69
C LYS A 376 -21.85 19.24 -22.67
N GLU A 377 -21.16 18.34 -23.37
CA GLU A 377 -21.59 16.94 -23.51
C GLU A 377 -20.59 15.93 -22.92
N TRP A 378 -21.11 15.04 -22.09
CA TRP A 378 -20.37 13.94 -21.45
C TRP A 378 -20.96 12.60 -21.85
N ILE A 379 -20.12 11.68 -22.34
CA ILE A 379 -20.52 10.31 -22.71
C ILE A 379 -19.89 9.29 -21.76
N SER A 380 -20.61 8.20 -21.51
CA SER A 380 -20.10 7.10 -20.68
C SER A 380 -19.01 6.31 -21.40
N ALA A 381 -18.23 5.56 -20.63
CA ALA A 381 -17.21 4.67 -21.17
C ALA A 381 -17.77 3.58 -22.11
N GLU A 382 -19.01 3.14 -21.89
CA GLU A 382 -19.74 2.16 -22.72
C GLU A 382 -20.26 2.82 -23.99
N GLN A 383 -20.86 4.01 -23.87
CA GLN A 383 -21.31 4.81 -25.01
C GLN A 383 -20.16 5.19 -25.94
N MET A 384 -18.98 5.48 -25.40
CA MET A 384 -17.78 5.75 -26.20
C MET A 384 -17.30 4.51 -26.97
N GLU A 385 -17.45 3.31 -26.42
CA GLU A 385 -17.11 2.07 -27.12
C GLU A 385 -18.10 1.81 -28.27
N GLU A 386 -19.39 2.04 -28.04
CA GLU A 386 -20.47 1.84 -29.02
C GLU A 386 -20.45 2.88 -30.16
N ILE A 387 -20.44 4.18 -29.82
CA ILE A 387 -20.52 5.29 -30.80
C ILE A 387 -19.32 5.31 -31.73
N TYR A 388 -18.10 5.05 -31.22
CA TYR A 388 -16.87 5.14 -31.99
C TYR A 388 -16.28 3.78 -32.37
N GLY A 389 -16.98 2.68 -32.10
CA GLY A 389 -16.56 1.32 -32.42
C GLY A 389 -15.19 0.95 -31.83
N MET A 390 -14.94 1.33 -30.57
CA MET A 390 -13.64 1.14 -29.92
C MET A 390 -13.67 -0.02 -28.92
N SER A 391 -12.59 -0.81 -28.87
CA SER A 391 -12.39 -1.76 -27.78
C SER A 391 -12.02 -1.04 -26.48
N LYS A 392 -12.23 -1.73 -25.35
CA LYS A 392 -11.89 -1.22 -24.01
C LYS A 392 -10.46 -0.70 -23.88
N ASP A 393 -9.49 -1.41 -24.45
CA ASP A 393 -8.07 -1.05 -24.41
C ASP A 393 -7.74 0.11 -25.37
N ALA A 394 -8.41 0.15 -26.52
CA ALA A 394 -8.30 1.25 -27.47
C ALA A 394 -8.81 2.55 -26.85
N ARG A 395 -9.94 2.50 -26.13
CA ARG A 395 -10.49 3.66 -25.39
C ARG A 395 -9.48 4.21 -24.38
N CYS A 396 -8.93 3.34 -23.52
CA CYS A 396 -7.96 3.74 -22.50
C CYS A 396 -6.71 4.39 -23.13
N SER A 397 -6.20 3.79 -24.20
CA SER A 397 -5.04 4.32 -24.93
C SER A 397 -5.33 5.67 -25.61
N PHE A 398 -6.52 5.81 -26.19
CA PHE A 398 -6.95 7.03 -26.88
C PHE A 398 -7.14 8.21 -25.92
N VAL A 399 -7.87 8.00 -24.82
CA VAL A 399 -8.06 9.02 -23.77
C VAL A 399 -6.72 9.47 -23.21
N HIS A 400 -5.81 8.52 -22.92
CA HIS A 400 -4.50 8.84 -22.37
C HIS A 400 -3.60 9.61 -23.36
N ARG A 401 -3.61 9.20 -24.64
CA ARG A 401 -2.78 9.80 -25.69
C ARG A 401 -3.19 11.24 -25.98
N HIS A 402 -4.49 11.51 -26.01
CA HIS A 402 -5.02 12.83 -26.39
C HIS A 402 -5.45 13.69 -25.19
N LYS A 403 -5.16 13.24 -23.96
CA LYS A 403 -5.45 13.96 -22.71
C LYS A 403 -6.90 14.45 -22.62
N ILE A 404 -7.83 13.56 -22.97
CA ILE A 404 -9.26 13.89 -23.01
C ILE A 404 -9.78 14.11 -21.58
N PRO A 405 -10.47 15.23 -21.30
CA PRO A 405 -11.07 15.48 -20.01
C PRO A 405 -12.03 14.34 -19.60
N SER A 406 -11.88 13.87 -18.36
CA SER A 406 -12.71 12.80 -17.80
C SER A 406 -13.20 13.16 -16.40
N ARG A 407 -14.38 12.67 -16.03
CA ARG A 407 -14.97 12.80 -14.69
C ARG A 407 -15.56 11.49 -14.22
N VAL A 408 -15.70 11.31 -12.91
CA VAL A 408 -16.29 10.11 -12.33
C VAL A 408 -17.62 10.47 -11.67
N VAL A 409 -18.72 9.99 -12.25
CA VAL A 409 -20.08 10.21 -11.77
C VAL A 409 -20.62 8.88 -11.25
N TYR A 410 -20.96 8.82 -9.95
CA TYR A 410 -21.40 7.60 -9.26
C TYR A 410 -20.51 6.36 -9.46
N GLY A 411 -19.21 6.56 -9.67
CA GLY A 411 -18.24 5.47 -9.90
C GLY A 411 -18.11 5.01 -11.35
N LYS A 412 -18.85 5.61 -12.29
CA LYS A 412 -18.68 5.41 -13.73
C LYS A 412 -17.89 6.58 -14.32
N VAL A 413 -16.89 6.28 -15.14
CA VAL A 413 -16.09 7.30 -15.83
C VAL A 413 -16.86 7.81 -17.04
N GLN A 414 -16.96 9.13 -17.17
CA GLN A 414 -17.50 9.84 -18.32
C GLN A 414 -16.38 10.66 -18.97
N TYR A 415 -16.43 10.78 -20.30
CA TYR A 415 -15.47 11.52 -21.12
C TYR A 415 -16.18 12.66 -21.86
N SER A 416 -15.47 13.74 -22.14
CA SER A 416 -16.01 14.83 -22.96
C SER A 416 -16.21 14.36 -24.39
N LYS A 417 -17.45 14.41 -24.87
CA LYS A 417 -17.81 14.03 -26.23
C LYS A 417 -17.22 15.00 -27.25
N ASP A 418 -17.36 16.30 -27.00
CA ASP A 418 -16.85 17.36 -27.88
C ASP A 418 -15.35 17.18 -28.18
N HIS A 419 -14.54 16.88 -27.15
CA HIS A 419 -13.10 16.66 -27.34
C HIS A 419 -12.82 15.38 -28.15
N ILE A 420 -13.59 14.31 -27.91
CA ILE A 420 -13.46 13.06 -28.67
C ILE A 420 -13.83 13.31 -30.14
N ASP A 421 -14.92 14.02 -30.39
CA ASP A 421 -15.40 14.37 -31.72
C ASP A 421 -14.37 15.22 -32.45
N ILE A 422 -13.81 16.26 -31.83
CA ILE A 422 -12.73 17.09 -32.42
C ILE A 422 -11.53 16.23 -32.82
N ILE A 423 -11.11 15.29 -31.96
CA ILE A 423 -9.94 14.44 -32.24
C ILE A 423 -10.25 13.41 -33.34
N LYS A 424 -11.45 12.82 -33.32
CA LYS A 424 -11.88 11.82 -34.31
C LYS A 424 -12.23 12.44 -35.66
N SER A 425 -12.76 13.65 -35.68
CA SER A 425 -13.00 14.46 -36.88
C SER A 425 -11.71 15.09 -37.41
N GLY A 426 -10.63 15.10 -36.63
CA GLY A 426 -9.36 15.73 -37.00
C GLY A 426 -9.44 17.25 -37.07
N GLY A 427 -10.42 17.86 -36.39
CA GLY A 427 -10.74 19.29 -36.51
C GLY A 427 -11.50 19.67 -37.78
N PHE A 428 -12.07 18.70 -38.51
CA PHE A 428 -12.85 18.96 -39.71
C PHE A 428 -14.34 19.18 -39.39
N ASP A 429 -14.65 20.28 -38.70
CA ASP A 429 -16.03 20.65 -38.34
C ASP A 429 -16.84 21.19 -39.54
N GLN A 430 -16.18 21.55 -40.65
CA GLN A 430 -16.84 22.07 -41.85
C GLN A 430 -17.24 20.98 -42.85
N ARG A 431 -17.30 19.70 -42.47
CA ARG A 431 -17.61 18.59 -43.41
C ARG A 431 -18.92 18.79 -44.17
N GLU A 432 -19.90 19.44 -43.56
CA GLU A 432 -21.17 19.78 -44.22
C GLU A 432 -21.01 20.79 -45.36
N MET A 433 -19.96 21.61 -45.35
CA MET A 433 -19.68 22.67 -46.33
C MET A 433 -18.79 22.20 -47.49
N TYR A 434 -18.27 20.98 -47.45
CA TYR A 434 -17.42 20.41 -48.52
C TYR A 434 -18.03 19.11 -49.07
N TYR A 435 -17.89 18.88 -50.36
CA TYR A 435 -18.11 17.57 -50.98
C TYR A 435 -16.86 16.70 -50.84
N SER A 436 -17.04 15.45 -50.44
CA SER A 436 -16.07 14.40 -50.74
C SER A 436 -16.09 14.09 -52.24
N VAL A 437 -14.98 13.56 -52.77
CA VAL A 437 -14.91 13.16 -54.20
C VAL A 437 -16.04 12.18 -54.57
N THR A 438 -16.42 11.28 -53.66
CA THR A 438 -17.52 10.33 -53.87
C THR A 438 -18.89 11.01 -53.92
N GLU A 439 -19.17 11.96 -53.01
CA GLU A 439 -20.44 12.70 -53.02
C GLU A 439 -20.54 13.61 -54.26
N ALA A 440 -19.43 14.19 -54.71
CA ALA A 440 -19.39 14.98 -55.95
C ALA A 440 -19.64 14.12 -57.20
N MET A 441 -19.11 12.89 -57.22
CA MET A 441 -19.38 11.91 -58.28
C MET A 441 -20.86 11.56 -58.34
N GLU A 442 -21.48 11.27 -57.19
CA GLU A 442 -22.90 10.89 -57.11
C GLU A 442 -23.84 12.05 -57.45
N LYS A 443 -23.60 13.25 -56.91
CA LYS A 443 -24.47 14.43 -57.11
C LYS A 443 -24.51 14.90 -58.57
N TYR A 444 -23.36 14.91 -59.24
CA TYR A 444 -23.22 15.44 -60.60
C TYR A 444 -23.04 14.34 -61.66
N ASN A 445 -23.15 13.06 -61.27
CA ASN A 445 -22.95 11.89 -62.12
C ASN A 445 -21.63 11.95 -62.92
N LEU A 446 -20.55 12.37 -62.25
CA LEU A 446 -19.23 12.56 -62.85
C LEU A 446 -18.33 11.35 -62.60
N ARG A 447 -17.39 11.08 -63.52
CA ARG A 447 -16.32 10.12 -63.23
C ARG A 447 -15.33 10.72 -62.23
N ARG A 448 -14.66 9.86 -61.47
CA ARG A 448 -13.66 10.26 -60.47
C ARG A 448 -12.59 11.19 -61.07
N ASP A 449 -12.10 10.86 -62.25
CA ASP A 449 -11.05 11.65 -62.94
C ASP A 449 -11.56 13.04 -63.33
N ASP A 450 -12.84 13.16 -63.71
CA ASP A 450 -13.47 14.43 -64.02
C ASP A 450 -13.51 15.33 -62.78
N VAL A 451 -13.87 14.78 -61.62
CA VAL A 451 -13.86 15.54 -60.35
C VAL A 451 -12.46 16.05 -60.02
N TYR A 452 -11.41 15.24 -60.22
CA TYR A 452 -10.03 15.69 -60.04
C TYR A 452 -9.60 16.73 -61.07
N ASN A 453 -10.04 16.59 -62.32
CA ASN A 453 -9.77 17.55 -63.38
C ASN A 453 -10.45 18.91 -63.09
N TYR A 454 -11.73 18.92 -62.70
CA TYR A 454 -12.42 20.15 -62.32
C TYR A 454 -11.78 20.81 -61.12
N ALA A 455 -11.41 20.03 -60.11
CA ALA A 455 -10.64 20.55 -58.99
C ALA A 455 -9.32 21.16 -59.48
N ARG A 456 -8.56 20.50 -60.35
CA ARG A 456 -7.23 20.94 -60.80
C ARG A 456 -7.26 22.23 -61.61
N TYR A 457 -8.18 22.34 -62.56
CA TYR A 457 -8.20 23.41 -63.55
C TYR A 457 -9.12 24.60 -63.19
N ASN A 458 -10.01 24.44 -62.21
CA ASN A 458 -10.86 25.53 -61.72
C ASN A 458 -10.39 26.04 -60.34
N LYS A 459 -10.74 27.29 -60.02
CA LYS A 459 -10.41 27.94 -58.74
C LYS A 459 -11.33 27.46 -57.61
N ILE A 460 -11.34 26.16 -57.35
CA ILE A 460 -12.13 25.54 -56.28
C ILE A 460 -11.26 25.45 -55.03
N ARG A 461 -11.76 25.93 -53.88
CA ARG A 461 -11.07 25.72 -52.60
C ARG A 461 -11.07 24.23 -52.24
N LYS A 462 -9.86 23.70 -52.04
CA LYS A 462 -9.61 22.29 -51.72
C LYS A 462 -9.08 22.18 -50.30
N MET A 463 -9.53 21.17 -49.60
CA MET A 463 -8.96 20.76 -48.32
C MET A 463 -8.57 19.29 -48.40
N HIS A 464 -7.38 18.97 -47.91
CA HIS A 464 -6.88 17.59 -47.88
C HIS A 464 -6.90 17.05 -46.45
N HIS A 465 -7.58 15.92 -46.24
CA HIS A 465 -7.54 15.18 -44.99
C HIS A 465 -7.08 13.75 -45.23
N GLY A 466 -5.85 13.44 -44.80
CA GLY A 466 -5.18 12.19 -45.11
C GLY A 466 -4.94 12.04 -46.63
N LYS A 467 -5.39 10.92 -47.20
CA LYS A 467 -5.32 10.65 -48.65
C LYS A 467 -6.54 11.16 -49.43
N SER A 468 -7.53 11.74 -48.74
CA SER A 468 -8.80 12.17 -49.32
C SER A 468 -8.82 13.68 -49.56
N MET A 469 -9.34 14.08 -50.72
CA MET A 469 -9.57 15.48 -51.08
C MET A 469 -11.04 15.86 -50.86
N PHE A 470 -11.27 17.05 -50.32
CA PHE A 470 -12.58 17.64 -50.11
C PHE A 470 -12.67 18.98 -50.86
N LEU A 471 -13.80 19.24 -51.50
CA LEU A 471 -14.04 20.39 -52.38
C LEU A 471 -15.15 21.25 -51.79
N LEU A 472 -14.95 22.56 -51.65
CA LEU A 472 -15.97 23.41 -51.06
C LEU A 472 -17.25 23.36 -51.93
N LYS A 473 -18.40 23.07 -51.32
CA LYS A 473 -19.67 22.85 -52.05
C LYS A 473 -20.03 24.07 -52.89
N GLU A 474 -19.93 25.27 -52.32
CA GLU A 474 -20.26 26.53 -53.02
C GLU A 474 -19.41 26.75 -54.27
N ASP A 475 -18.10 26.53 -54.18
CA ASP A 475 -17.18 26.77 -55.29
C ASP A 475 -17.34 25.67 -56.36
N PHE A 476 -17.57 24.42 -55.95
CA PHE A 476 -17.78 23.31 -56.86
C PHE A 476 -19.12 23.40 -57.60
N ASP A 477 -20.19 23.75 -56.90
CA ASP A 477 -21.52 23.95 -57.48
C ASP A 477 -21.52 25.10 -58.50
N LYS A 478 -20.79 26.20 -58.25
CA LYS A 478 -20.59 27.30 -59.21
C LYS A 478 -19.93 26.84 -60.51
N VAL A 479 -18.83 26.09 -60.40
CA VAL A 479 -18.11 25.55 -61.57
C VAL A 479 -18.99 24.59 -62.36
N MET A 480 -19.81 23.79 -61.68
CA MET A 480 -20.74 22.88 -62.34
C MET A 480 -21.90 23.63 -63.02
N ALA A 481 -22.41 24.71 -62.40
CA ALA A 481 -23.45 25.56 -62.99
C ALA A 481 -22.96 26.30 -64.25
N GLU A 482 -21.78 26.90 -64.20
CA GLU A 482 -21.14 27.58 -65.36
C GLU A 482 -20.96 26.62 -66.55
N LYS A 483 -20.70 25.34 -66.29
CA LYS A 483 -20.54 24.32 -67.32
C LYS A 483 -21.88 23.82 -67.89
N SER A 484 -22.92 23.80 -67.08
CA SER A 484 -24.26 23.33 -67.46
C SER A 484 -25.07 24.36 -68.26
N GLY A 485 -24.57 25.59 -68.44
CA GLY A 485 -25.16 26.59 -69.34
C GLY A 485 -26.49 27.16 -68.84
N ILE A 486 -26.63 27.39 -67.53
CA ILE A 486 -27.70 28.18 -66.91
C ILE A 486 -27.11 29.45 -66.33
#